data_AF-A0A2N3VDQ6-F1
#
_entry.id   AF-A0A2N3VDQ6-F1
#
_cell.length_a   1.000
_cell.length_b   1.000
_cell.length_c   1.000
_cell.angle_alpha   90.00
_cell.angle_beta   90.00
_cell.angle_gamma   90.00
#
_symmetry.space_group_name_H-M   'P 1'
#
loop_
_entity.id
_entity.type
_entity.pdbx_description
1 polymer ?
#
loop_
_entity_poly.entity_id
_entity_poly.type
_entity_poly.pdbx_seq_one_letter_code
_entity_poly.pdbx_strand_id
1 'polypeptide(L)'
;MRNALVFVLIAAAAVSVSGCGTDDAPAVAPPATTSTTSTFAEATGEAPTDPSPKSGAASAGAALTVTDIRIGRQPGFDRVVYELGGTGSPGWQVAYTDKAVQDGSGKSVDVAGRAILEVRILGSAYPFDSIVPPFDGPDPVTDPGTPAITGVYKKLVYEGVTQSFIGIDADQPPFSVTALADPPRLVVDIATQ
;
A
#
# COMPACT_ATOMS: atom_id res chain seq x y z
N MET A 1 2.55 -40.63 37.58
CA MET A 1 3.81 -41.21 38.09
C MET A 1 4.94 -40.31 37.60
N ARG A 2 5.13 -39.10 38.17
CA ARG A 2 6.02 -38.78 39.32
C ARG A 2 7.33 -39.57 39.26
N ASN A 3 8.39 -38.94 38.77
CA ASN A 3 9.75 -39.20 39.26
C ASN A 3 10.44 -37.85 39.50
N ALA A 4 10.52 -37.50 40.78
CA ALA A 4 11.34 -36.45 41.33
C ALA A 4 12.29 -37.13 42.34
N LEU A 5 13.57 -36.79 42.32
CA LEU A 5 14.60 -37.05 43.35
C LEU A 5 15.78 -36.11 42.97
N VAL A 6 16.00 -34.96 43.60
CA VAL A 6 16.36 -34.60 44.99
C VAL A 6 17.83 -34.90 45.34
N PHE A 7 18.61 -33.80 45.34
CA PHE A 7 19.72 -33.36 46.20
C PHE A 7 20.98 -34.21 46.38
N VAL A 8 22.15 -33.58 46.16
CA VAL A 8 23.22 -33.45 47.18
C VAL A 8 23.96 -32.11 47.01
N LEU A 9 24.03 -31.35 48.11
CA LEU A 9 24.89 -30.19 48.36
C LEU A 9 26.29 -30.68 48.79
N ILE A 10 27.37 -30.12 48.24
CA ILE A 10 28.69 -30.07 48.90
C ILE A 10 29.27 -28.66 48.75
N ALA A 11 29.70 -28.12 49.89
CA ALA A 11 30.24 -26.78 50.07
C ALA A 11 31.77 -26.73 49.93
N ALA A 12 32.24 -25.53 49.52
CA ALA A 12 33.47 -24.83 49.90
C ALA A 12 34.86 -25.44 49.61
N ALA A 13 35.66 -24.73 48.80
CA ALA A 13 36.93 -24.11 49.23
C ALA A 13 37.55 -23.30 48.08
N ALA A 14 38.09 -22.12 48.41
CA ALA A 14 38.66 -21.14 47.50
C ALA A 14 40.09 -21.47 47.06
N VAL A 15 40.44 -21.15 45.81
CA VAL A 15 41.82 -20.78 45.41
C VAL A 15 41.74 -19.68 44.35
N SER A 16 42.32 -18.54 44.65
CA SER A 16 42.53 -17.40 43.75
C SER A 16 43.76 -17.61 42.88
N VAL A 17 43.61 -17.45 41.56
CA VAL A 17 44.72 -17.15 40.65
C VAL A 17 44.31 -15.99 39.77
N SER A 18 44.98 -14.85 39.98
CA SER A 18 44.96 -13.71 39.09
C SER A 18 45.67 -14.09 37.79
N GLY A 19 44.91 -14.18 36.70
CA GLY A 19 45.44 -14.28 35.35
C GLY A 19 45.05 -13.02 34.57
N CYS A 20 46.01 -12.12 34.36
CA CYS A 20 45.89 -11.03 33.39
C CYS A 20 45.90 -11.65 31.99
N GLY A 21 44.73 -11.75 31.37
CA GLY A 21 44.57 -12.04 29.95
C GLY A 21 43.88 -10.84 29.31
N THR A 22 44.65 -10.03 28.58
CA THR A 22 44.15 -8.99 27.70
C THR A 22 43.48 -9.66 26.49
N ASP A 23 42.17 -9.88 26.56
CA ASP A 23 41.35 -10.13 25.37
C ASP A 23 40.69 -8.80 24.97
N ASP A 24 41.39 -8.09 24.09
CA ASP A 24 40.85 -6.98 23.32
C ASP A 24 39.91 -7.59 22.27
N ALA A 25 38.65 -7.83 22.66
CA ALA A 25 37.61 -8.23 21.74
C ALA A 25 37.18 -7.01 20.92
N PRO A 26 37.33 -6.99 19.59
CA PRO A 26 36.80 -5.90 18.80
C PRO A 26 35.28 -5.94 18.91
N ALA A 27 34.70 -4.92 19.55
CA ALA A 27 33.27 -4.69 19.56
C ALA A 27 32.80 -4.47 18.11
N VAL A 28 32.20 -5.51 17.54
CA VAL A 28 31.57 -5.45 16.22
C VAL A 28 30.36 -4.52 16.36
N ALA A 29 30.50 -3.29 15.86
CA ALA A 29 29.40 -2.34 15.79
C ALA A 29 28.25 -2.94 14.95
N PRO A 30 26.98 -2.74 15.35
CA PRO A 30 25.85 -3.11 14.51
C PRO A 30 25.95 -2.38 13.16
N PRO A 31 25.62 -3.03 12.03
CA PRO A 31 25.61 -2.34 10.75
C PRO A 31 24.61 -1.18 10.82
N ALA A 32 25.08 0.02 10.50
CA ALA A 32 24.23 1.19 10.33
C ALA A 32 23.20 0.87 9.24
N THR A 33 21.92 0.80 9.63
CA THR A 33 20.82 0.71 8.69
C THR A 33 20.74 2.05 7.97
N THR A 34 21.29 2.13 6.77
CA THR A 34 21.05 3.23 5.85
C THR A 34 19.59 3.18 5.43
N SER A 35 18.74 3.90 6.15
CA SER A 35 17.39 4.23 5.69
C SER A 35 17.53 4.97 4.37
N THR A 36 17.27 4.26 3.28
CA THR A 36 17.12 4.86 1.96
C THR A 36 15.79 5.57 1.98
N THR A 37 15.82 6.85 2.32
CA THR A 37 14.69 7.74 2.08
C THR A 37 14.50 7.79 0.57
N SER A 38 13.56 7.02 0.04
CA SER A 38 13.08 7.18 -1.32
C SER A 38 12.42 8.54 -1.42
N THR A 39 13.19 9.55 -1.82
CA THR A 39 12.65 10.83 -2.27
C THR A 39 11.69 10.51 -3.41
N PHE A 40 10.39 10.60 -3.15
CA PHE A 40 9.40 10.68 -4.22
C PHE A 40 9.82 11.85 -5.08
N ALA A 41 10.20 11.58 -6.33
CA ALA A 41 10.32 12.64 -7.31
C ALA A 41 8.97 13.39 -7.31
N GLU A 42 9.01 14.65 -6.90
CA GLU A 42 7.90 15.58 -6.93
C GLU A 42 7.44 15.65 -8.40
N ALA A 43 6.39 14.89 -8.72
CA ALA A 43 5.77 15.05 -10.03
C ALA A 43 5.05 16.39 -9.97
N THR A 44 5.64 17.40 -10.62
CA THR A 44 5.00 18.69 -10.89
C THR A 44 3.80 18.47 -11.81
N GLY A 45 2.70 18.01 -11.23
CA GLY A 45 1.40 17.98 -11.86
C GLY A 45 0.69 19.30 -11.61
N GLU A 46 0.06 19.87 -12.64
CA GLU A 46 -0.94 20.90 -12.41
C GLU A 46 -2.18 20.26 -11.76
N ALA A 47 -2.88 21.01 -10.91
CA ALA A 47 -4.11 20.50 -10.31
C ALA A 47 -5.11 20.09 -11.40
N PRO A 48 -5.78 18.93 -11.27
CA PRO A 48 -6.80 18.53 -12.24
C PRO A 48 -7.92 19.56 -12.35
N THR A 49 -8.51 19.69 -13.54
CA THR A 49 -9.60 20.65 -13.82
C THR A 49 -10.87 20.01 -14.41
N ASP A 50 -10.83 18.72 -14.73
CA ASP A 50 -11.94 18.00 -15.36
C ASP A 50 -12.42 16.79 -14.50
N PRO A 51 -13.67 16.79 -14.00
CA PRO A 51 -14.24 15.68 -13.22
C PRO A 51 -14.81 14.55 -14.08
N SER A 52 -14.69 14.59 -15.41
CA SER A 52 -15.25 13.57 -16.30
C SER A 52 -14.54 12.21 -16.15
N PRO A 53 -15.19 11.08 -16.52
CA PRO A 53 -14.58 9.76 -16.48
C PRO A 53 -13.25 9.67 -17.25
N LYS A 54 -12.29 8.91 -16.70
CA LYS A 54 -10.98 8.66 -17.32
C LYS A 54 -10.82 7.16 -17.59
N SER A 55 -10.29 6.80 -18.76
CA SER A 55 -10.05 5.41 -19.12
C SER A 55 -8.74 5.21 -19.87
N GLY A 56 -8.15 4.03 -19.70
CA GLY A 56 -6.97 3.59 -20.44
C GLY A 56 -6.98 2.07 -20.62
N ALA A 57 -6.41 1.59 -21.73
CA ALA A 57 -6.33 0.17 -22.00
C ALA A 57 -5.15 -0.48 -21.25
N ALA A 58 -5.35 -1.71 -20.77
CA ALA A 58 -4.26 -2.53 -20.28
C ALA A 58 -3.40 -3.02 -21.47
N SER A 59 -2.13 -3.31 -21.23
CA SER A 59 -1.32 -3.98 -22.24
C SER A 59 -1.82 -5.41 -22.49
N ALA A 60 -1.56 -5.95 -23.69
CA ALA A 60 -1.80 -7.36 -23.95
C ALA A 60 -1.02 -8.24 -22.96
N GLY A 61 -1.68 -9.26 -22.39
CA GLY A 61 -1.08 -10.15 -21.40
C GLY A 61 -0.79 -9.50 -20.03
N ALA A 62 -1.42 -8.37 -19.72
CA ALA A 62 -1.32 -7.76 -18.39
C ALA A 62 -1.84 -8.72 -17.30
N ALA A 63 -1.03 -8.89 -16.26
CA ALA A 63 -1.32 -9.71 -15.10
C ALA A 63 -0.70 -9.04 -13.88
N LEU A 64 -1.42 -8.07 -13.33
CA LEU A 64 -0.93 -7.18 -12.28
C LEU A 64 -1.61 -7.44 -10.94
N THR A 65 -0.91 -7.14 -9.85
CA THR A 65 -1.39 -7.23 -8.48
C THR A 65 -1.09 -5.93 -7.78
N VAL A 66 -2.09 -5.31 -7.16
CA VAL A 66 -1.86 -4.15 -6.29
C VAL A 66 -1.05 -4.61 -5.09
N THR A 67 0.14 -4.07 -4.92
CA THR A 67 1.09 -4.41 -3.85
C THR A 67 1.07 -3.38 -2.72
N ASP A 68 0.82 -2.12 -3.05
CA ASP A 68 0.78 -1.02 -2.09
C ASP A 68 -0.23 0.05 -2.51
N ILE A 69 -0.77 0.77 -1.52
CA ILE A 69 -1.67 1.91 -1.69
C ILE A 69 -1.18 3.03 -0.80
N ARG A 70 -0.84 4.17 -1.41
CA ARG A 70 -0.34 5.35 -0.69
C ARG A 70 -1.20 6.57 -1.00
N ILE A 71 -1.37 7.41 0.00
CA ILE A 71 -2.00 8.73 -0.12
C ILE A 71 -0.95 9.79 0.20
N GLY A 72 -0.92 10.89 -0.54
CA GLY A 72 0.02 11.97 -0.28
C GLY A 72 -0.47 13.32 -0.78
N ARG A 73 -0.18 14.36 0.00
CA ARG A 73 -0.48 15.76 -0.33
C ARG A 73 0.44 16.26 -1.45
N GLN A 74 -0.12 17.01 -2.38
CA GLN A 74 0.60 17.81 -3.38
C GLN A 74 0.06 19.25 -3.40
N PRO A 75 0.76 20.22 -4.01
CA PRO A 75 0.22 21.57 -4.21
C PRO A 75 -1.04 21.54 -5.10
N GLY A 76 -2.21 21.77 -4.49
CA GLY A 76 -3.50 21.90 -5.20
C GLY A 76 -4.29 20.60 -5.42
N PHE A 77 -3.74 19.45 -5.04
CA PHE A 77 -4.41 18.15 -5.15
C PHE A 77 -3.85 17.14 -4.13
N ASP A 78 -4.64 16.12 -3.84
CA ASP A 78 -4.19 14.93 -3.11
C ASP A 78 -4.04 13.77 -4.09
N ARG A 79 -3.05 12.91 -3.84
CA ARG A 79 -2.67 11.83 -4.74
C ARG A 79 -2.89 10.48 -4.06
N VAL A 80 -3.61 9.59 -4.73
CA VAL A 80 -3.66 8.16 -4.43
C VAL A 80 -2.78 7.41 -5.43
N VAL A 81 -1.86 6.60 -4.94
CA VAL A 81 -1.00 5.75 -5.77
C VAL A 81 -1.28 4.29 -5.46
N TYR A 82 -1.68 3.54 -6.47
CA TYR A 82 -1.67 2.08 -6.45
C TYR A 82 -0.34 1.62 -7.06
N GLU A 83 0.54 1.04 -6.25
CA GLU A 83 1.72 0.34 -6.74
C GLU A 83 1.32 -1.06 -7.18
N LEU A 84 1.87 -1.51 -8.32
CA LEU A 84 1.50 -2.74 -8.97
C LEU A 84 2.75 -3.57 -9.27
N GLY A 85 2.69 -4.86 -8.95
CA GLY A 85 3.66 -5.84 -9.40
C GLY A 85 3.05 -6.79 -10.43
N GLY A 86 3.89 -7.50 -11.17
CA GLY A 86 3.47 -8.46 -12.19
C GLY A 86 3.96 -8.08 -13.58
N THR A 87 3.20 -8.45 -14.61
CA THR A 87 3.59 -8.23 -16.02
C THR A 87 2.65 -7.27 -16.72
N GLY A 88 3.20 -6.44 -17.61
CA GLY A 88 2.44 -5.49 -18.43
C GLY A 88 2.17 -4.15 -17.75
N SER A 89 1.29 -3.35 -18.35
CA SER A 89 0.83 -2.06 -17.84
C SER A 89 -0.66 -2.09 -17.51
N PRO A 90 -1.10 -1.42 -16.43
CA PRO A 90 -2.49 -1.41 -16.04
C PRO A 90 -3.35 -0.66 -17.05
N GLY A 91 -4.56 -1.16 -17.27
CA GLY A 91 -5.65 -0.33 -17.79
C GLY A 91 -6.45 0.25 -16.65
N TRP A 92 -7.32 1.21 -16.93
CA TRP A 92 -8.20 1.79 -15.92
C TRP A 92 -9.53 2.25 -16.48
N GLN A 93 -10.53 2.27 -15.60
CA GLN A 93 -11.75 3.05 -15.74
C GLN A 93 -11.99 3.73 -14.40
N VAL A 94 -12.07 5.05 -14.40
CA VAL A 94 -12.25 5.84 -13.17
C VAL A 94 -13.37 6.84 -13.39
N ALA A 95 -14.38 6.78 -12.54
CA ALA A 95 -15.56 7.62 -12.64
C ALA A 95 -16.22 7.80 -11.27
N TYR A 96 -16.93 8.91 -11.08
CA TYR A 96 -17.81 9.08 -9.93
C TYR A 96 -19.01 8.13 -10.01
N THR A 97 -19.46 7.64 -8.86
CA THR A 97 -20.65 6.79 -8.74
C THR A 97 -21.49 7.23 -7.54
N ASP A 98 -22.80 7.01 -7.65
CA ASP A 98 -23.75 7.27 -6.56
C ASP A 98 -23.68 6.22 -5.44
N LYS A 99 -23.19 5.02 -5.77
CA LYS A 99 -23.16 3.87 -4.85
C LYS A 99 -21.90 3.04 -5.07
N ALA A 100 -21.20 2.73 -3.98
CA ALA A 100 -20.17 1.73 -3.99
C ALA A 100 -20.80 0.33 -3.84
N VAL A 101 -20.75 -0.47 -4.90
CA VAL A 101 -21.23 -1.84 -4.93
C VAL A 101 -20.09 -2.75 -5.37
N GLN A 102 -19.76 -3.72 -4.54
CA GLN A 102 -18.67 -4.64 -4.82
C GLN A 102 -19.04 -5.62 -5.93
N ASP A 103 -18.20 -5.65 -6.97
CA ASP A 103 -18.31 -6.58 -8.10
C ASP A 103 -18.31 -8.04 -7.65
N GLY A 104 -19.00 -8.88 -8.43
CA GLY A 104 -19.20 -10.31 -8.17
C GLY A 104 -20.17 -10.62 -7.03
N SER A 105 -20.10 -9.89 -5.90
CA SER A 105 -20.95 -10.12 -4.73
C SER A 105 -22.25 -9.31 -4.73
N GLY A 106 -22.25 -8.12 -5.34
CA GLY A 106 -23.37 -7.17 -5.30
C GLY A 106 -23.58 -6.48 -3.94
N LYS A 107 -22.69 -6.67 -2.96
CA LYS A 107 -22.80 -6.04 -1.64
C LYS A 107 -22.42 -4.57 -1.69
N SER A 108 -23.17 -3.73 -0.98
CA SER A 108 -22.79 -2.33 -0.77
C SER A 108 -21.52 -2.22 0.08
N VAL A 109 -20.70 -1.21 -0.24
CA VAL A 109 -19.52 -0.83 0.54
C VAL A 109 -19.80 0.53 1.17
N ASP A 110 -19.62 0.64 2.48
CA ASP A 110 -19.77 1.90 3.21
C ASP A 110 -18.51 2.76 3.01
N VAL A 111 -18.57 3.67 2.04
CA VAL A 111 -17.50 4.63 1.72
C VAL A 111 -17.81 5.96 2.39
N ALA A 112 -16.90 6.44 3.25
CA ALA A 112 -17.05 7.74 3.88
C ALA A 112 -16.85 8.89 2.86
N GLY A 113 -17.44 10.05 3.11
CA GLY A 113 -17.27 11.24 2.27
C GLY A 113 -18.55 11.68 1.57
N ARG A 114 -18.42 12.74 0.77
CA ARG A 114 -19.50 13.39 0.02
C ARG A 114 -19.63 12.86 -1.41
N ALA A 115 -18.53 12.39 -1.99
CA ALA A 115 -18.47 11.77 -3.29
C ALA A 115 -17.68 10.46 -3.25
N ILE A 116 -18.02 9.54 -4.15
CA ILE A 116 -17.36 8.24 -4.30
C ILE A 116 -16.76 8.17 -5.70
N LEU A 117 -15.43 8.08 -5.79
CA LEU A 117 -14.72 7.83 -7.03
C LEU A 117 -14.41 6.33 -7.13
N GLU A 118 -15.04 5.63 -8.06
CA GLU A 118 -14.72 4.23 -8.34
C GLU A 118 -13.48 4.14 -9.23
N VAL A 119 -12.50 3.34 -8.81
CA VAL A 119 -11.29 3.04 -9.55
C VAL A 119 -11.29 1.56 -9.93
N ARG A 120 -11.38 1.28 -11.21
CA ARG A 120 -11.32 -0.07 -11.77
C ARG A 120 -9.98 -0.24 -12.47
N ILE A 121 -9.10 -1.09 -11.92
CA ILE A 121 -7.77 -1.37 -12.46
C ILE A 121 -7.83 -2.64 -13.33
N LEU A 122 -7.71 -2.48 -14.64
CA LEU A 122 -7.82 -3.56 -15.62
C LEU A 122 -6.49 -4.31 -15.80
N GLY A 123 -6.55 -5.58 -16.18
CA GLY A 123 -5.36 -6.42 -16.34
C GLY A 123 -4.84 -6.96 -15.02
N SER A 124 -5.73 -7.14 -14.04
CA SER A 124 -5.39 -7.70 -12.73
C SER A 124 -5.36 -9.22 -12.77
N ALA A 125 -4.37 -9.83 -12.12
CA ALA A 125 -4.29 -11.26 -11.89
C ALA A 125 -5.12 -11.65 -10.65
N TYR A 126 -5.70 -12.85 -10.66
CA TYR A 126 -6.27 -13.39 -9.42
C TYR A 126 -5.17 -13.73 -8.40
N PRO A 127 -5.43 -13.63 -7.09
CA PRO A 127 -4.44 -13.93 -6.06
C PRO A 127 -3.83 -15.34 -6.13
N PHE A 128 -4.57 -16.33 -6.64
CA PHE A 128 -4.08 -17.70 -6.79
C PHE A 128 -3.28 -17.94 -8.09
N ASP A 129 -3.37 -17.02 -9.06
CA ASP A 129 -2.58 -17.03 -10.30
C ASP A 129 -1.32 -16.15 -10.18
N SER A 130 -1.37 -15.13 -9.32
CA SER A 130 -0.28 -14.19 -9.11
C SER A 130 0.80 -14.78 -8.19
N ILE A 131 2.06 -14.60 -8.59
CA ILE A 131 3.23 -14.88 -7.73
C ILE A 131 3.66 -13.64 -6.92
N VAL A 132 2.98 -12.50 -7.13
CA VAL A 132 3.26 -11.24 -6.44
C VAL A 132 2.38 -11.15 -5.20
N PRO A 133 2.94 -10.91 -3.99
CA PRO A 133 2.15 -10.73 -2.79
C PRO A 133 1.16 -9.56 -2.96
N PRO A 134 -0.14 -9.76 -2.67
CA PRO A 134 -1.12 -8.69 -2.75
C PRO A 134 -1.00 -7.71 -1.57
N PHE A 135 -1.50 -6.50 -1.76
CA PHE A 135 -1.65 -5.50 -0.70
C PHE A 135 -2.42 -6.08 0.49
N ASP A 136 -1.77 -6.05 1.65
CA ASP A 136 -2.22 -6.56 2.95
C ASP A 136 -2.33 -5.46 4.03
N GLY A 137 -2.24 -4.19 3.62
CA GLY A 137 -2.39 -3.05 4.51
C GLY A 137 -3.84 -2.78 4.93
N PRO A 138 -4.09 -1.67 5.64
CA PRO A 138 -5.41 -1.34 6.16
C PRO A 138 -6.45 -1.14 5.04
N ASP A 139 -7.71 -1.46 5.35
CA ASP A 139 -8.86 -1.18 4.50
C ASP A 139 -9.97 -0.57 5.38
N PRO A 140 -10.26 0.74 5.26
CA PRO A 140 -9.69 1.67 4.28
C PRO A 140 -8.24 2.10 4.61
N VAL A 141 -7.50 2.48 3.56
CA VAL A 141 -6.29 3.29 3.72
C VAL A 141 -6.69 4.74 3.97
N THR A 142 -6.11 5.37 4.98
CA THR A 142 -6.37 6.76 5.38
C THR A 142 -5.07 7.47 5.70
N ASP A 143 -5.00 8.78 5.47
CA ASP A 143 -3.86 9.61 5.86
C ASP A 143 -4.34 10.95 6.47
N PRO A 144 -4.00 11.25 7.74
CA PRO A 144 -4.38 12.51 8.39
C PRO A 144 -3.84 13.78 7.70
N GLY A 145 -2.80 13.68 6.87
CA GLY A 145 -2.27 14.80 6.08
C GLY A 145 -3.13 15.16 4.85
N THR A 146 -4.07 14.29 4.48
CA THR A 146 -4.89 14.40 3.27
C THR A 146 -6.40 14.26 3.58
N PRO A 147 -6.98 15.09 4.48
CA PRO A 147 -8.37 14.94 4.92
C PRO A 147 -9.43 15.08 3.82
N ALA A 148 -9.09 15.59 2.63
CA ALA A 148 -10.00 15.60 1.48
C ALA A 148 -10.27 14.17 0.96
N ILE A 149 -9.35 13.23 1.19
CA ILE A 149 -9.55 11.79 0.96
C ILE A 149 -9.93 11.15 2.29
N THR A 150 -11.19 10.74 2.40
CA THR A 150 -11.73 10.14 3.63
C THR A 150 -11.36 8.67 3.79
N GLY A 151 -11.00 8.00 2.69
CA GLY A 151 -10.49 6.64 2.70
C GLY A 151 -10.39 6.02 1.30
N VAL A 152 -9.47 5.07 1.14
CA VAL A 152 -9.32 4.26 -0.07
C VAL A 152 -9.65 2.80 0.27
N TYR A 153 -10.67 2.27 -0.39
CA TYR A 153 -11.30 1.00 -0.09
C TYR A 153 -11.04 -0.02 -1.20
N LYS A 154 -9.95 -0.79 -1.11
CA LYS A 154 -9.64 -1.85 -2.08
C LYS A 154 -10.60 -3.02 -1.93
N LYS A 155 -11.12 -3.54 -3.04
CA LYS A 155 -11.92 -4.77 -3.08
C LYS A 155 -11.21 -5.87 -3.85
N LEU A 156 -11.86 -7.03 -3.91
CA LEU A 156 -11.30 -8.22 -4.55
C LEU A 156 -11.21 -8.04 -6.06
N VAL A 157 -10.40 -8.88 -6.68
CA VAL A 157 -10.34 -9.00 -8.15
C VAL A 157 -11.59 -9.76 -8.62
N TYR A 158 -12.25 -9.25 -9.65
CA TYR A 158 -13.33 -9.92 -10.36
C TYR A 158 -13.16 -9.68 -11.86
N GLU A 159 -13.24 -10.74 -12.67
CA GLU A 159 -13.11 -10.67 -14.15
C GLU A 159 -11.85 -9.92 -14.64
N GLY A 160 -10.73 -10.07 -13.93
CA GLY A 160 -9.46 -9.41 -14.29
C GLY A 160 -9.41 -7.91 -13.95
N VAL A 161 -10.30 -7.45 -13.06
CA VAL A 161 -10.37 -6.06 -12.58
C VAL A 161 -10.19 -6.03 -11.07
N THR A 162 -9.22 -5.26 -10.58
CA THR A 162 -9.19 -4.85 -9.18
C THR A 162 -10.10 -3.64 -9.03
N GLN A 163 -11.13 -3.75 -8.19
CA GLN A 163 -12.03 -2.64 -7.88
C GLN A 163 -11.55 -1.93 -6.60
N SER A 164 -11.62 -0.61 -6.58
CA SER A 164 -11.37 0.22 -5.40
C SER A 164 -12.33 1.40 -5.39
N PHE A 165 -12.64 1.93 -4.22
CA PHE A 165 -13.43 3.15 -4.07
C PHE A 165 -12.63 4.17 -3.26
N ILE A 166 -12.62 5.42 -3.72
CA ILE A 166 -12.03 6.53 -2.99
C ILE A 166 -13.16 7.41 -2.47
N GLY A 167 -13.23 7.55 -1.16
CA GLY A 167 -14.11 8.49 -0.50
C GLY A 167 -13.50 9.89 -0.50
N ILE A 168 -14.30 10.90 -0.84
CA ILE A 168 -13.83 12.28 -1.01
C ILE A 168 -14.74 13.23 -0.24
N ASP A 169 -14.16 14.13 0.58
CA ASP A 169 -14.89 15.15 1.35
C ASP A 169 -15.13 16.45 0.54
N ALA A 170 -15.57 16.28 -0.70
CA ALA A 170 -15.95 17.35 -1.61
C ALA A 170 -16.99 16.83 -2.61
N ASP A 171 -17.72 17.74 -3.25
CA ASP A 171 -18.69 17.35 -4.28
C ASP A 171 -17.97 17.19 -5.62
N GLN A 172 -17.68 15.94 -5.99
CA GLN A 172 -17.08 15.50 -7.26
C GLN A 172 -15.96 16.41 -7.79
N PRO A 173 -14.87 16.64 -7.03
CA PRO A 173 -13.77 17.47 -7.50
C PRO A 173 -13.14 16.93 -8.79
N PRO A 174 -12.54 17.79 -9.62
CA PRO A 174 -11.73 17.35 -10.74
C PRO A 174 -10.67 16.30 -10.37
N PHE A 175 -10.40 15.38 -11.29
CA PHE A 175 -9.37 14.37 -11.09
C PHE A 175 -8.63 14.03 -12.39
N SER A 176 -7.42 13.49 -12.24
CA SER A 176 -6.63 12.94 -13.34
C SER A 176 -6.17 11.52 -13.02
N VAL A 177 -5.84 10.74 -14.05
CA VAL A 177 -5.32 9.39 -13.89
C VAL A 177 -4.12 9.22 -14.79
N THR A 178 -3.00 8.79 -14.22
CA THR A 178 -1.75 8.55 -14.94
C THR A 178 -1.21 7.16 -14.61
N ALA A 179 -0.82 6.41 -15.64
CA ALA A 179 -0.06 5.18 -15.45
C ALA A 179 1.45 5.49 -15.55
N LEU A 180 2.23 4.98 -14.60
CA LEU A 180 3.69 5.06 -14.62
C LEU A 180 4.29 3.67 -14.78
N ALA A 181 5.49 3.59 -15.32
CA ALA A 181 6.30 2.39 -15.40
C ALA A 181 7.42 2.39 -14.35
N ASP A 182 8.07 1.23 -14.18
CA ASP A 182 9.32 1.04 -13.42
C ASP A 182 9.33 1.62 -11.99
N PRO A 183 8.53 1.11 -11.04
CA PRO A 183 7.54 0.02 -11.17
C PRO A 183 6.18 0.50 -11.71
N PRO A 184 5.35 -0.41 -12.26
CA PRO A 184 3.99 -0.10 -12.69
C PRO A 184 3.18 0.54 -11.56
N ARG A 185 2.58 1.70 -11.83
CA ARG A 185 1.72 2.41 -10.88
C ARG A 185 0.51 2.98 -11.60
N LEU A 186 -0.63 2.97 -10.91
CA LEU A 186 -1.77 3.80 -11.28
C LEU A 186 -1.88 4.94 -10.27
N VAL A 187 -1.78 6.17 -10.76
CA VAL A 187 -1.80 7.40 -9.97
C VAL A 187 -3.11 8.11 -10.23
N VAL A 188 -3.84 8.44 -9.17
CA VAL A 188 -5.08 9.21 -9.21
C VAL A 188 -4.86 10.50 -8.44
N ASP A 189 -4.91 11.63 -9.13
CA ASP A 189 -4.79 12.96 -8.53
C ASP A 189 -6.18 13.58 -8.42
N ILE A 190 -6.52 14.12 -7.26
CA ILE A 190 -7.84 14.65 -6.93
C ILE A 190 -7.66 16.09 -6.43
N ALA A 191 -8.24 17.06 -7.12
CA ALA A 191 -8.12 18.48 -6.77
C ALA A 191 -8.65 18.76 -5.35
N THR A 192 -7.98 19.66 -4.63
CA THR A 192 -8.30 19.99 -3.23
C THR A 192 -8.70 21.45 -3.03
N GLN A 193 -8.94 22.19 -4.13
CA GLN A 193 -9.30 23.62 -4.13
C GLN A 193 -10.70 23.81 -4.71
#